data_AF-A0AAW7CR06-F1
#
_entry.id   AF-A0AAW7CR06-F1
#
_cell.length_a   1.000
_cell.length_b   1.000
_cell.length_c   1.000
_cell.angle_alpha   90.00
_cell.angle_beta   90.00
_cell.angle_gamma   90.00
#
_symmetry.space_group_name_H-M   'P 1'
#
loop_
_entity.id
_entity.type
_entity.pdbx_description
1 polymer ?
#
loop_
_entity_poly.entity_id
_entity_poly.type
_entity_poly.pdbx_seq_one_letter_code
_entity_poly.pdbx_strand_id
1 'polypeptide(L)'
;AQNLTGVSTGNSAQNLISVSTGNSAQNLISVSTGNSAQNLTGVSTGNSAQNLISVSTGNSAQNLISVSTGNSAQNLTGISTGNSAQNLISVSTENSAQKLT
;
A
#
# COMPACT_ATOMS: atom_id res chain seq x y z
N ALA A 1 -19.68 11.42 1.42
CA ALA A 1 -19.40 10.22 0.62
C ALA A 1 -20.33 9.11 1.11
N GLN A 2 -21.03 8.41 0.21
CA GLN A 2 -21.73 7.18 0.60
C GLN A 2 -20.67 6.10 0.70
N ASN A 3 -20.37 5.66 1.92
CA ASN A 3 -19.44 4.58 2.13
C ASN A 3 -20.16 3.27 1.82
N LEU A 4 -19.62 2.50 0.88
CA LEU A 4 -20.16 1.19 0.57
C LEU A 4 -19.62 0.20 1.60
N THR A 5 -20.51 -0.57 2.23
CA THR A 5 -20.14 -1.64 3.17
C THR A 5 -20.42 -2.98 2.51
N GLY A 6 -19.39 -3.80 2.33
CA GLY A 6 -19.50 -5.12 1.70
C GLY A 6 -18.40 -5.38 0.67
N VAL A 7 -18.38 -6.59 0.12
CA VAL A 7 -17.31 -6.98 -0.81
C VAL A 7 -17.55 -6.37 -2.19
N SER A 8 -16.52 -5.74 -2.77
CA SER A 8 -16.55 -5.26 -4.15
C SER A 8 -15.58 -6.06 -5.02
N THR A 9 -16.07 -6.56 -6.15
CA THR A 9 -15.27 -7.26 -7.16
C THR A 9 -15.45 -6.62 -8.52
N GLY A 10 -14.38 -6.23 -9.20
CA GLY A 10 -14.46 -5.65 -10.54
C GLY A 10 -13.24 -4.84 -10.93
N ASN A 11 -13.37 -3.98 -11.94
CA ASN A 11 -12.24 -3.16 -12.40
C ASN A 11 -11.90 -2.02 -11.43
N SER A 12 -12.89 -1.47 -10.73
CA SER A 12 -12.70 -0.32 -9.84
C SER A 12 -13.60 -0.42 -8.62
N ALA A 13 -13.06 -0.11 -7.44
CA ALA A 13 -13.83 0.14 -6.23
C ALA A 13 -13.47 1.51 -5.64
N GLN A 14 -14.47 2.23 -5.13
CA GLN A 14 -14.30 3.55 -4.53
C GLN A 14 -15.09 3.69 -3.24
N ASN A 15 -14.53 4.41 -2.25
CA ASN A 15 -15.20 4.75 -0.99
C ASN A 15 -15.76 3.51 -0.26
N LEU A 16 -14.93 2.49 -0.11
CA LEU A 16 -15.31 1.18 0.43
C LEU A 16 -14.77 1.01 1.85
N ILE A 17 -15.65 0.63 2.78
CA ILE A 17 -15.27 0.19 4.14
C ILE A 17 -15.45 -1.32 4.23
N SER A 18 -14.71 -2.05 3.40
CA SER A 18 -14.68 -3.52 3.33
C SER A 18 -13.71 -3.98 2.23
N VAL A 19 -13.70 -5.28 1.94
CA VAL A 19 -12.77 -5.92 1.02
C VAL A 19 -13.04 -5.54 -0.44
N SER A 20 -12.00 -5.08 -1.13
CA SER A 20 -12.00 -4.88 -2.59
C SER A 20 -11.07 -5.87 -3.26
N THR A 21 -11.55 -6.53 -4.32
CA THR A 21 -10.72 -7.32 -5.23
C THR A 21 -10.90 -6.81 -6.66
N GLY A 22 -9.81 -6.39 -7.32
CA GLY A 22 -9.96 -5.79 -8.64
C GLY A 22 -8.69 -5.21 -9.25
N ASN A 23 -8.84 -4.44 -10.32
CA ASN A 23 -7.70 -3.75 -10.91
C ASN A 23 -7.27 -2.55 -10.05
N SER A 24 -8.21 -1.68 -9.71
CA SER A 24 -7.93 -0.44 -8.97
C SER A 24 -8.88 -0.24 -7.81
N ALA A 25 -8.37 0.25 -6.68
CA ALA A 25 -9.17 0.58 -5.52
C ALA A 25 -8.76 1.96 -4.98
N GLN A 26 -9.73 2.82 -4.68
CA GLN A 26 -9.48 4.18 -4.19
C GLN A 26 -10.31 4.55 -2.96
N ASN A 27 -9.68 5.23 -1.99
CA ASN A 27 -10.32 5.68 -0.74
C ASN A 27 -10.96 4.51 0.01
N LEU A 28 -10.12 3.59 0.50
CA LEU A 28 -10.58 2.41 1.22
C LEU A 28 -10.17 2.45 2.69
N ILE A 29 -11.02 1.88 3.53
CA ILE A 29 -10.70 1.57 4.93
C ILE A 29 -10.90 0.06 5.12
N SER A 30 -9.97 -0.76 4.60
CA SER A 30 -10.06 -2.24 4.65
C SER A 30 -8.88 -2.98 3.99
N VAL A 31 -9.13 -4.15 3.41
CA VAL A 31 -8.22 -4.93 2.57
C VAL A 31 -8.49 -4.65 1.09
N SER A 32 -7.44 -4.37 0.32
CA SER A 32 -7.49 -4.24 -1.14
C SER A 32 -6.53 -5.23 -1.78
N THR A 33 -7.06 -6.14 -2.60
CA THR A 33 -6.27 -7.04 -3.45
C THR A 33 -6.42 -6.62 -4.90
N GLY A 34 -5.31 -6.34 -5.60
CA GLY A 34 -5.42 -5.88 -6.98
C GLY A 34 -4.14 -5.40 -7.64
N ASN A 35 -4.26 -4.70 -8.76
CA ASN A 35 -3.10 -4.09 -9.39
C ASN A 35 -2.67 -2.81 -8.65
N SER A 36 -3.63 -1.94 -8.32
CA SER A 36 -3.36 -0.63 -7.74
C SER A 36 -4.29 -0.30 -6.58
N ALA A 37 -3.74 0.19 -5.48
CA ALA A 37 -4.51 0.78 -4.37
C ALA A 37 -4.05 2.22 -4.10
N GLN A 38 -5.01 3.14 -3.91
CA GLN A 38 -4.74 4.55 -3.59
C GLN A 38 -5.54 5.01 -2.38
N ASN A 39 -4.90 5.77 -1.49
CA ASN A 39 -5.51 6.33 -0.28
C ASN A 39 -6.19 5.24 0.55
N LEU A 40 -5.38 4.28 1.02
CA LEU A 40 -5.85 3.13 1.76
C LEU A 40 -5.40 3.22 3.22
N THR A 41 -6.36 3.08 4.13
CA THR A 41 -6.10 2.76 5.53
C THR A 41 -6.42 1.28 5.75
N GLY A 42 -5.39 0.44 5.80
CA GLY A 42 -5.54 -1.02 5.90
C GLY A 42 -4.52 -1.78 5.05
N VAL A 43 -4.87 -2.97 4.58
CA VAL A 43 -3.90 -3.88 3.94
C VAL A 43 -4.03 -3.82 2.43
N SER A 44 -2.94 -3.54 1.72
CA SER A 44 -2.88 -3.70 0.26
C SER A 44 -2.02 -4.89 -0.13
N THR A 45 -2.55 -5.71 -1.03
CA THR A 45 -1.78 -6.72 -1.75
C THR A 45 -1.91 -6.46 -3.24
N GLY A 46 -0.80 -6.25 -3.95
CA GLY A 46 -0.88 -5.91 -5.36
C GLY A 46 0.42 -5.53 -6.04
N ASN A 47 0.31 -4.89 -7.21
CA ASN A 47 1.49 -4.39 -7.91
C ASN A 47 1.96 -3.05 -7.32
N SER A 48 1.03 -2.12 -7.14
CA SER A 48 1.33 -0.75 -6.74
C SER A 48 0.40 -0.25 -5.63
N ALA A 49 0.98 0.41 -4.64
CA ALA A 49 0.23 1.01 -3.55
C ALA A 49 0.70 2.45 -3.28
N GLN A 50 -0.24 3.38 -3.16
CA GLN A 50 0.03 4.81 -3.00
C GLN A 50 -0.75 5.41 -1.84
N ASN A 51 -0.08 6.19 -0.98
CA ASN A 51 -0.66 6.86 0.19
C ASN A 51 -1.35 5.85 1.11
N LEU A 52 -0.53 4.99 1.74
CA LEU A 52 -1.01 3.94 2.63
C LEU A 52 -0.67 4.25 4.08
N ILE A 53 -1.65 4.02 4.94
CA ILE A 53 -1.47 3.99 6.38
C ILE A 53 -1.82 2.57 6.82
N SER A 54 -0.82 1.68 6.80
CA SER A 54 -0.82 0.24 7.15
C SER A 54 -0.01 -0.57 6.13
N VAL A 55 -0.17 -1.90 6.11
CA VAL A 55 0.69 -2.86 5.45
C VAL A 55 0.50 -2.84 3.92
N SER A 56 1.60 -2.76 3.19
CA SER A 56 1.64 -3.01 1.75
C SER A 56 2.48 -4.24 1.44
N THR A 57 1.95 -5.11 0.60
CA THR A 57 2.68 -6.22 0.00
C THR A 57 2.56 -6.13 -1.51
N GLY A 58 3.68 -6.00 -2.22
CA GLY A 58 3.62 -5.83 -3.66
C GLY A 58 4.92 -5.53 -4.36
N ASN A 59 4.86 -5.06 -5.60
CA ASN A 59 6.06 -4.65 -6.32
C ASN A 59 6.55 -3.27 -5.85
N SER A 60 5.65 -2.30 -5.78
CA SER A 60 5.99 -0.91 -5.49
C SER A 60 5.05 -0.29 -4.46
N ALA A 61 5.61 0.41 -3.49
CA ALA A 61 4.85 1.15 -2.49
C ALA A 61 5.40 2.58 -2.37
N GLN A 62 4.51 3.58 -2.33
CA GLN A 62 4.91 4.98 -2.22
C GLN A 62 4.05 5.75 -1.21
N ASN A 63 4.70 6.63 -0.45
CA ASN A 63 4.12 7.39 0.66
C ASN A 63 3.42 6.47 1.66
N LEU A 64 4.23 5.65 2.33
CA LEU A 64 3.74 4.71 3.33
C LEU A 64 4.08 5.17 4.74
N ILE A 65 3.14 4.94 5.65
CA ILE A 65 3.36 5.00 7.08
C ILE A 65 2.95 3.64 7.65
N SER A 66 3.89 2.69 7.74
CA SER A 66 3.78 1.34 8.37
C SER A 66 4.81 0.38 7.74
N VAL A 67 4.41 -0.82 7.33
CA VAL A 67 5.27 -1.89 6.82
C VAL A 67 5.10 -2.03 5.31
N SER A 68 6.21 -2.01 4.59
CA SER A 68 6.29 -2.33 3.17
C SER A 68 7.04 -3.63 2.97
N THR A 69 6.47 -4.55 2.19
CA THR A 69 7.15 -5.75 1.70
C THR A 69 7.05 -5.78 0.20
N GLY A 70 8.19 -5.75 -0.50
CA GLY A 70 8.15 -5.69 -1.95
C GLY A 70 9.48 -5.46 -2.66
N ASN A 71 9.43 -5.10 -3.94
CA ASN A 71 10.64 -4.76 -4.68
C ASN A 71 11.14 -3.35 -4.39
N SER A 72 10.21 -2.39 -4.26
CA SER A 72 10.57 -0.98 -4.08
C SER A 72 9.65 -0.26 -3.11
N ALA A 73 10.23 0.51 -2.20
CA ALA A 73 9.51 1.43 -1.32
C ALA A 73 10.07 2.85 -1.44
N GLN A 74 9.19 3.85 -1.55
CA GLN A 74 9.57 5.26 -1.55
C GLN A 74 8.79 6.08 -0.53
N ASN A 75 9.47 7.00 0.14
CA ASN A 75 8.89 7.87 1.18
C ASN A 75 8.18 7.04 2.25
N LEU A 76 8.96 6.17 2.90
CA LEU A 76 8.45 5.24 3.90
C LEU A 76 8.84 5.69 5.30
N THR A 77 7.85 5.82 6.17
CA THR A 77 8.03 5.93 7.62
C THR A 77 7.57 4.64 8.27
N GLY A 78 8.51 3.74 8.55
CA GLY A 78 8.23 2.42 9.11
C GLY A 78 9.06 1.34 8.41
N ILE A 79 8.74 0.06 8.61
CA ILE A 79 9.65 -1.03 8.27
C ILE A 79 9.61 -1.34 6.78
N SER A 80 10.78 -1.47 6.15
CA SER A 80 10.90 -1.90 4.76
C SER A 80 11.63 -3.24 4.62
N THR A 81 11.05 -4.15 3.85
CA THR A 81 11.64 -5.44 3.50
C THR A 81 11.53 -5.63 1.99
N GLY A 82 12.64 -5.89 1.31
CA GLY A 82 12.64 -5.83 -0.14
C GLY A 82 14.00 -5.66 -0.81
N ASN A 83 13.98 -5.15 -2.03
CA ASN A 83 15.18 -4.93 -2.84
C ASN A 83 15.72 -3.50 -2.74
N SER A 84 14.85 -2.48 -2.84
CA SER A 84 15.25 -1.07 -2.73
C SER A 84 14.28 -0.18 -1.92
N ALA A 85 14.80 0.58 -0.96
CA ALA A 85 14.05 1.62 -0.25
C ALA A 85 14.69 3.01 -0.42
N GLN A 86 13.86 4.02 -0.65
CA GLN A 86 14.27 5.41 -0.81
C GLN A 86 13.50 6.34 0.14
N ASN A 87 14.19 7.36 0.68
CA ASN A 87 13.63 8.31 1.64
C ASN A 87 12.99 7.60 2.83
N LEU A 88 13.74 6.64 3.38
CA LEU A 88 13.29 5.83 4.50
C LEU A 88 13.57 6.54 5.83
N ILE A 89 12.55 6.65 6.69
CA ILE A 89 12.70 7.11 8.07
C ILE A 89 12.41 5.91 8.98
N SER A 90 13.27 4.88 8.95
CA SER A 90 13.09 3.67 9.78
C SER A 90 14.19 2.60 9.64
N VAL A 91 13.84 1.38 10.05
CA VAL A 91 14.55 0.11 9.85
C VAL A 91 14.30 -0.42 8.43
N SER A 92 15.35 -0.89 7.78
CA SER A 92 15.28 -1.64 6.52
C SER A 92 16.12 -2.89 6.61
N THR A 93 15.65 -3.96 5.96
CA THR A 93 16.39 -5.20 5.71
C THR A 93 16.68 -5.39 4.23
N GLU A 94 16.64 -4.30 3.47
CA GLU A 94 16.71 -4.34 2.01
C GLU A 94 18.14 -4.46 1.48
N ASN A 95 18.25 -4.97 0.25
CA ASN A 95 19.53 -5.04 -0.46
C ASN A 95 20.13 -3.64 -0.68
N SER A 96 19.29 -2.64 -0.93
CA SER A 96 19.68 -1.23 -1.05
C SER A 96 18.71 -0.35 -0.27
N ALA A 97 19.23 0.52 0.59
CA ALA A 97 18.39 1.42 1.38
C ALA A 97 19.04 2.80 1.52
N GLN A 98 18.35 3.83 1.02
CA GLN A 98 18.70 5.22 1.32
C GLN A 98 17.81 5.76 2.44
N LYS A 99 18.42 5.93 3.61
CA LYS A 99 17.76 6.49 4.79
C LYS A 99 17.83 8.02 4.75
N LEU A 100 16.73 8.67 5.11
CA LEU A 100 16.73 10.10 5.40
C LEU A 100 17.24 10.27 6.84
N THR A 101 18.45 10.81 6.98
CA THR A 101 19.07 11.14 8.28
C THR A 101 18.64 12.50 8.78
#